data_AF-A0A2D5YUD6-F1
#
_entry.id   AF-A0A2D5YUD6-F1
#
_cell.length_a   1.000
_cell.length_b   1.000
_cell.length_c   1.000
_cell.angle_alpha   90.00
_cell.angle_beta   90.00
_cell.angle_gamma   90.00
#
_symmetry.space_group_name_H-M   'P 1'
#
loop_
_entity.id
_entity.type
_entity.pdbx_description
1 polymer ?
#
loop_
_entity_poly.entity_id
_entity_poly.type
_entity_poly.pdbx_seq_one_letter_code
_entity_poly.pdbx_strand_id
1 'polypeptide(L)'
;MGQSTDDQPAARTTTTRIVAAVVLTACAAVIGVAAWLSPSDQGIGTHQQMGLAACGFYETSGWPCPTCGMTTAFSHVAHGNLIRGFFAQPAGTVFALIVVVVGIVAGYVLITGRSMGTWLAWHMTPVRIGVFVAALLLMGWAFKAARLHWHSADFPAQTRFVPNSAADGSSQEGPTEDLEHSSSGVW
;
A
#
# COMPACT_ATOMS: atom_id res chain seq x y z
N MET A 1 50.83 21.08 -17.66
CA MET A 1 49.75 20.07 -17.78
C MET A 1 48.56 20.61 -16.97
N GLY A 2 47.81 21.55 -17.56
CA GLY A 2 46.73 22.27 -16.88
C GLY A 2 45.41 21.56 -17.15
N GLN A 3 44.79 21.01 -16.10
CA GLN A 3 43.42 20.52 -16.20
C GLN A 3 42.47 21.71 -16.12
N SER A 4 41.79 21.97 -17.24
CA SER A 4 40.70 22.94 -17.39
C SER A 4 39.52 22.58 -16.48
N THR A 5 39.36 23.33 -15.39
CA THR A 5 38.29 23.17 -14.40
C THR A 5 36.97 23.89 -14.76
N ASP A 6 36.86 24.45 -15.97
CA ASP A 6 35.76 25.37 -16.33
C ASP A 6 34.45 24.72 -16.84
N ASP A 7 34.41 23.40 -17.08
CA ASP A 7 33.17 22.71 -17.49
C ASP A 7 32.29 22.22 -16.30
N GLN A 8 32.67 22.52 -15.05
CA GLN A 8 32.08 21.91 -13.86
C GLN A 8 30.66 22.36 -13.42
N PRO A 9 30.14 23.57 -13.70
CA PRO A 9 28.83 23.98 -13.16
C PRO A 9 27.65 23.40 -13.97
N ALA A 10 27.74 23.36 -15.30
CA ALA A 10 26.65 22.88 -16.16
C ALA A 10 26.40 21.36 -15.99
N ALA A 11 27.46 20.56 -15.95
CA ALA A 11 27.36 19.10 -15.78
C ALA A 11 26.67 18.72 -14.45
N ARG A 12 26.98 19.41 -13.34
CA ARG A 12 26.36 19.16 -12.03
C ARG A 12 24.86 19.47 -12.01
N THR A 13 24.42 20.50 -12.74
CA THR A 13 23.00 20.83 -12.86
C THR A 13 22.23 19.83 -13.72
N THR A 14 22.82 19.35 -14.81
CA THR A 14 22.22 18.32 -15.68
C THR A 14 22.04 17.00 -14.94
N THR A 15 23.08 16.52 -14.24
CA THR A 15 22.98 15.29 -13.44
C THR A 15 21.92 15.43 -12.35
N THR A 16 21.84 16.58 -11.67
CA THR A 16 20.80 16.84 -10.66
C THR A 16 19.39 16.74 -11.24
N ARG A 17 19.16 17.33 -12.42
CA ARG A 17 17.86 17.27 -13.10
C ARG A 17 17.51 15.86 -13.54
N ILE A 18 18.47 15.09 -14.07
CA ILE A 18 18.25 13.69 -14.45
C ILE A 18 17.87 12.86 -13.23
N VAL A 19 18.61 12.98 -12.13
CA VAL A 19 18.29 12.27 -10.88
C VAL A 19 16.91 12.66 -10.36
N ALA A 20 16.59 13.95 -10.35
CA ALA A 20 15.28 14.44 -9.94
C ALA A 20 14.15 13.91 -10.84
N ALA A 21 14.35 13.85 -12.16
CA ALA A 21 13.40 13.28 -13.10
C ALA A 21 13.16 11.78 -12.85
N VAL A 22 14.23 11.01 -12.61
CA VAL A 22 14.12 9.58 -12.29
C VAL A 22 13.36 9.37 -10.98
N VAL A 23 13.69 10.12 -9.93
CA VAL A 23 13.01 10.03 -8.63
C VAL A 23 11.55 10.42 -8.75
N LEU A 24 11.24 11.54 -9.42
CA LEU A 24 9.87 11.98 -9.66
C LEU A 24 9.06 10.91 -10.40
N THR A 25 9.64 10.33 -11.46
CA THR A 25 8.99 9.28 -12.25
C THR A 25 8.71 8.04 -11.41
N ALA A 26 9.68 7.61 -10.59
CA ALA A 26 9.49 6.47 -9.69
C ALA A 26 8.39 6.73 -8.66
N CYS A 27 8.39 7.89 -7.99
CA CYS A 27 7.35 8.26 -7.03
C CYS A 27 5.97 8.36 -7.69
N ALA A 28 5.89 8.99 -8.87
CA ALA A 28 4.66 9.12 -9.64
C ALA A 28 4.11 7.76 -10.07
N ALA A 29 4.98 6.83 -10.49
CA ALA A 29 4.58 5.47 -10.82
C ALA A 29 3.99 4.73 -9.61
N VAL A 30 4.64 4.81 -8.45
CA VAL A 30 4.16 4.16 -7.22
C VAL A 30 2.79 4.71 -6.80
N ILE A 31 2.62 6.04 -6.78
CA ILE A 31 1.35 6.67 -6.42
C ILE A 31 0.28 6.45 -7.49
N GLY A 32 0.65 6.44 -8.76
CA GLY A 32 -0.25 6.16 -9.88
C GLY A 32 -0.81 4.73 -9.82
N VAL A 33 0.05 3.73 -9.54
CA VAL A 33 -0.39 2.35 -9.30
C VAL A 33 -1.29 2.31 -8.06
N ALA A 34 -0.91 2.97 -6.96
CA ALA A 34 -1.73 2.99 -5.76
C ALA A 34 -3.12 3.65 -5.96
N ALA A 35 -3.20 4.68 -6.81
CA ALA A 35 -4.44 5.34 -7.21
C ALA A 35 -5.31 4.47 -8.12
N TRP A 36 -4.69 3.58 -8.90
CA TRP A 36 -5.40 2.63 -9.74
C TRP A 36 -6.00 1.45 -8.92
N LEU A 37 -5.36 1.09 -7.81
CA LEU A 37 -5.84 0.02 -6.93
C LEU A 37 -7.01 0.50 -6.05
N SER A 38 -8.05 -0.32 -5.96
CA SER A 38 -9.17 -0.05 -5.04
C SER A 38 -8.78 -0.41 -3.61
N PRO A 39 -8.77 0.52 -2.65
CA PRO A 39 -8.42 0.21 -1.27
C PRO A 39 -9.46 -0.74 -0.66
N SER A 40 -9.02 -1.77 0.05
CA SER A 40 -9.93 -2.72 0.68
C SER A 40 -10.48 -2.16 2.00
N ASP A 41 -11.78 -2.36 2.25
CA ASP A 41 -12.42 -1.93 3.51
C ASP A 41 -11.88 -2.68 4.74
N GLN A 42 -11.34 -3.88 4.53
CA GLN A 42 -10.72 -4.71 5.57
C GLN A 42 -9.30 -4.24 5.96
N GLY A 43 -8.73 -3.25 5.24
CA GLY A 43 -7.38 -2.74 5.53
C GLY A 43 -6.22 -3.67 5.12
N ILE A 44 -6.53 -4.81 4.50
CA ILE A 44 -5.57 -5.81 4.00
C ILE A 44 -6.04 -6.40 2.66
N GLY A 45 -5.13 -7.02 1.89
CA GLY A 45 -5.49 -7.77 0.67
C GLY A 45 -5.47 -6.98 -0.64
N THR A 46 -5.25 -5.66 -0.62
CA THR A 46 -5.15 -4.85 -1.85
C THR A 46 -4.03 -5.33 -2.79
N HIS A 47 -2.99 -6.02 -2.26
CA HIS A 47 -1.96 -6.65 -3.09
C HIS A 47 -2.47 -7.77 -4.00
N GLN A 48 -3.57 -8.43 -3.66
CA GLN A 48 -4.13 -9.52 -4.45
C GLN A 48 -4.74 -9.03 -5.78
N GLN A 49 -5.11 -7.75 -5.87
CA GLN A 49 -5.54 -7.12 -7.14
C GLN A 49 -4.41 -7.06 -8.17
N MET A 50 -3.16 -7.13 -7.71
CA MET A 50 -1.99 -7.23 -8.58
C MET A 50 -1.64 -8.69 -8.95
N GLY A 51 -2.50 -9.65 -8.62
CA GLY A 51 -2.26 -11.09 -8.85
C GLY A 51 -1.33 -11.75 -7.84
N LEU A 52 -0.99 -11.07 -6.73
CA LEU A 52 -0.18 -11.67 -5.65
C LEU A 52 -1.04 -12.58 -4.77
N ALA A 53 -0.45 -13.67 -4.30
CA ALA A 53 -1.10 -14.57 -3.35
C ALA A 53 -1.40 -13.88 -2.01
N ALA A 54 -2.38 -14.41 -1.27
CA ALA A 54 -2.64 -14.01 0.10
C ALA A 54 -1.40 -14.17 0.98
N CYS A 55 -1.32 -13.36 2.05
CA CYS A 55 -0.19 -13.43 2.98
C CYS A 55 -0.20 -14.79 3.69
N GLY A 56 0.78 -15.65 3.40
CA GLY A 56 0.89 -16.97 4.04
C GLY A 56 0.98 -16.91 5.56
N PHE A 57 1.58 -15.86 6.13
CA PHE A 57 1.61 -15.65 7.58
C PHE A 57 0.20 -15.42 8.14
N TYR A 58 -0.63 -14.66 7.43
CA TYR A 58 -2.03 -14.45 7.82
C TYR A 58 -2.86 -15.74 7.70
N GLU A 59 -2.69 -16.50 6.61
CA GLU A 59 -3.37 -17.78 6.40
C GLU A 59 -3.00 -18.84 7.46
N THR A 60 -1.73 -18.87 7.87
CA THR A 60 -1.23 -19.90 8.81
C THR A 60 -1.39 -19.53 10.27
N SER A 61 -1.18 -18.26 10.63
CA SER A 61 -1.24 -17.81 12.03
C SER A 61 -2.58 -17.17 12.39
N GLY A 62 -3.34 -16.68 11.41
CA GLY A 62 -4.51 -15.80 11.63
C GLY A 62 -4.13 -14.37 12.00
N TRP A 63 -2.83 -14.07 12.18
CA TRP A 63 -2.35 -12.75 12.58
C TRP A 63 -1.81 -11.94 11.39
N PRO A 64 -2.13 -10.65 11.28
CA PRO A 64 -1.54 -9.80 10.26
C PRO A 64 -0.05 -9.58 10.56
N CYS A 65 0.78 -9.86 9.57
CA CYS A 65 2.21 -9.56 9.58
C CYS A 65 2.49 -8.04 9.67
N PRO A 66 3.70 -7.61 10.09
CA PRO A 66 4.05 -6.19 10.18
C PRO A 66 4.01 -5.45 8.84
N THR A 67 3.99 -6.18 7.71
CA THR A 67 3.90 -5.63 6.36
C THR A 67 2.49 -5.70 5.75
N CYS A 68 1.57 -6.40 6.42
CA CYS A 68 0.22 -6.67 5.93
C CYS A 68 -0.60 -5.37 5.93
N GLY A 69 -1.16 -5.00 4.78
CA GLY A 69 -1.95 -3.77 4.60
C GLY A 69 -1.16 -2.55 4.15
N MET A 70 0.16 -2.68 3.85
CA MET A 70 0.93 -1.56 3.31
C MET A 70 0.37 -1.05 1.97
N THR A 71 0.06 -1.93 1.03
CA THR A 71 -0.51 -1.53 -0.27
C THR A 71 -1.89 -0.88 -0.11
N THR A 72 -2.70 -1.36 0.83
CA THR A 72 -3.99 -0.75 1.18
C THR A 72 -3.82 0.66 1.74
N ALA A 73 -2.85 0.88 2.63
CA ALA A 73 -2.54 2.21 3.13
C ALA A 73 -2.05 3.16 2.03
N PHE A 74 -1.20 2.67 1.10
CA PHE A 74 -0.78 3.43 -0.08
C PHE A 74 -1.97 3.84 -0.96
N SER A 75 -2.87 2.91 -1.26
CA SER A 75 -4.09 3.22 -2.02
C SER A 75 -4.96 4.23 -1.29
N HIS A 76 -5.16 4.11 0.02
CA HIS A 76 -5.90 5.11 0.79
C HIS A 76 -5.28 6.49 0.73
N VAL A 77 -3.95 6.61 0.85
CA VAL A 77 -3.24 7.89 0.71
C VAL A 77 -3.39 8.46 -0.70
N ALA A 78 -3.28 7.62 -1.72
CA ALA A 78 -3.50 8.04 -3.12
C ALA A 78 -4.93 8.55 -3.38
N HIS A 79 -5.92 8.00 -2.68
CA HIS A 79 -7.32 8.44 -2.71
C HIS A 79 -7.64 9.59 -1.72
N GLY A 80 -6.64 10.14 -1.02
CA GLY A 80 -6.82 11.23 -0.06
C GLY A 80 -7.41 10.81 1.30
N ASN A 81 -7.61 9.51 1.54
CA ASN A 81 -8.19 8.97 2.77
C ASN A 81 -7.11 8.61 3.81
N LEU A 82 -6.42 9.62 4.34
CA LEU A 82 -5.33 9.43 5.31
C LEU A 82 -5.76 8.70 6.59
N ILE A 83 -6.98 8.96 7.06
CA ILE A 83 -7.53 8.35 8.29
C ILE A 83 -7.69 6.84 8.09
N ARG A 84 -8.35 6.41 7.01
CA ARG A 84 -8.52 4.98 6.69
C ARG A 84 -7.17 4.31 6.43
N GLY A 85 -6.24 5.01 5.77
CA GLY A 85 -4.87 4.54 5.60
C GLY A 85 -4.16 4.27 6.92
N PHE A 86 -4.28 5.19 7.89
CA PHE A 86 -3.67 5.05 9.21
C PHE A 86 -4.23 3.84 9.97
N PHE A 87 -5.54 3.62 9.90
CA PHE A 87 -6.17 2.43 10.48
C PHE A 87 -5.78 1.13 9.76
N ALA A 88 -5.55 1.17 8.45
CA ALA A 88 -5.08 0.02 7.68
C ALA A 88 -3.62 -0.34 8.01
N GLN A 89 -2.72 0.64 7.99
CA GLN A 89 -1.33 0.49 8.41
C GLN A 89 -0.69 1.87 8.67
N PRO A 90 -0.37 2.22 9.93
CA PRO A 90 0.27 3.50 10.26
C PRO A 90 1.61 3.68 9.56
N ALA A 91 2.45 2.64 9.58
CA ALA A 91 3.76 2.65 8.91
C ALA A 91 3.61 2.89 7.40
N GLY A 92 2.71 2.17 6.74
CA GLY A 92 2.44 2.30 5.30
C GLY A 92 1.94 3.69 4.93
N THR A 93 1.13 4.32 5.79
CA THR A 93 0.63 5.69 5.58
C THR A 93 1.78 6.70 5.64
N VAL A 94 2.65 6.60 6.65
CA VAL A 94 3.83 7.48 6.76
C VAL A 94 4.76 7.29 5.55
N PHE A 95 4.98 6.05 5.12
CA PHE A 95 5.77 5.76 3.92
C PHE A 95 5.16 6.37 2.65
N ALA A 96 3.85 6.21 2.43
CA ALA A 96 3.17 6.79 1.28
C ALA A 96 3.28 8.32 1.28
N LEU A 97 3.14 8.97 2.43
CA LEU A 97 3.34 10.41 2.57
C LEU A 97 4.78 10.83 2.26
N ILE A 98 5.78 10.08 2.72
CA ILE A 98 7.19 10.32 2.37
C ILE A 98 7.37 10.25 0.85
N VAL A 99 6.80 9.25 0.18
CA VAL A 99 6.86 9.12 -1.29
C VAL A 99 6.26 10.35 -1.98
N VAL A 100 5.12 10.85 -1.51
CA VAL A 100 4.48 12.07 -2.04
C VAL A 100 5.39 13.29 -1.85
N VAL A 101 5.93 13.49 -0.63
CA VAL A 101 6.82 14.63 -0.33
C VAL A 101 8.10 14.56 -1.17
N VAL A 102 8.71 13.38 -1.28
CA VAL A 102 9.90 13.18 -2.12
C VAL A 102 9.59 13.49 -3.58
N GLY A 103 8.43 13.07 -4.09
CA GLY A 103 7.97 13.42 -5.44
C GLY A 103 7.84 14.93 -5.64
N ILE A 104 7.23 15.65 -4.70
CA ILE A 104 7.08 17.12 -4.75
C ILE A 104 8.45 17.81 -4.75
N VAL A 105 9.36 17.40 -3.87
CA VAL A 105 10.72 17.94 -3.79
C VAL A 105 11.48 17.64 -5.08
N ALA A 106 11.36 16.44 -5.64
CA ALA A 106 11.98 16.07 -6.90
C ALA A 106 11.44 16.93 -8.06
N GLY A 107 10.13 17.18 -8.13
CA GLY A 107 9.53 18.11 -9.09
C GLY A 107 10.06 19.54 -8.93
N TYR A 108 10.17 20.03 -7.71
CA TYR A 108 10.75 21.35 -7.42
C TYR A 108 12.21 21.45 -7.87
N VAL A 109 13.03 20.44 -7.59
CA VAL A 109 14.44 20.37 -8.02
C VAL A 109 14.55 20.28 -9.54
N LEU A 110 13.64 19.55 -10.20
CA LEU A 110 13.61 19.43 -11.65
C LEU A 110 13.34 20.79 -12.33
N ILE A 111 12.39 21.57 -11.80
CA ILE A 111 12.01 22.89 -12.34
C ILE A 111 13.09 23.95 -12.03
N THR A 112 13.58 23.99 -10.79
CA THR A 112 14.51 25.04 -10.34
C THR A 112 15.97 24.74 -10.67
N GLY A 113 16.34 23.48 -10.93
CA GLY A 113 17.71 23.04 -11.15
C GLY A 113 18.63 23.20 -9.93
N ARG A 114 18.08 23.55 -8.76
CA ARG A 114 18.83 23.84 -7.55
C ARG A 114 18.89 22.56 -6.71
N SER A 115 20.10 22.02 -6.48
CA SER A 115 20.25 20.79 -5.71
C SER A 115 19.99 21.07 -4.23
N MET A 116 18.84 20.64 -3.72
CA MET A 116 18.60 20.48 -2.28
C MET A 116 19.22 19.17 -1.76
N GLY A 117 20.22 18.63 -2.47
CA GLY A 117 20.72 17.27 -2.28
C GLY A 117 21.62 17.11 -1.06
N THR A 118 22.31 18.17 -0.61
CA THR A 118 23.27 18.07 0.50
C THR A 118 22.58 18.09 1.86
N TRP A 119 21.50 18.84 2.03
CA TRP A 119 20.76 18.89 3.30
C TRP A 119 20.00 17.57 3.58
N LEU A 120 19.35 17.01 2.55
CA LEU A 120 18.64 15.74 2.66
C LEU A 120 19.60 14.56 2.83
N ALA A 121 20.70 14.51 2.07
CA ALA A 121 21.71 13.45 2.20
C ALA A 121 22.45 13.46 3.55
N TRP A 122 22.59 14.62 4.19
CA TRP A 122 23.27 14.75 5.48
C TRP A 122 22.40 14.28 6.66
N HIS A 123 21.09 14.54 6.63
CA HIS A 123 20.18 14.06 7.67
C HIS A 123 19.77 12.59 7.49
N MET A 124 19.71 12.10 6.24
CA MET A 124 19.25 10.75 5.89
C MET A 124 20.41 9.76 5.72
N THR A 125 21.15 9.47 6.80
CA THR A 125 22.06 8.31 6.78
C THR A 125 21.26 7.01 6.67
N PRO A 126 21.73 6.00 5.91
CA PRO A 126 20.97 4.76 5.68
C PRO A 126 20.61 4.03 6.99
N VAL A 127 21.46 4.16 8.01
CA VAL A 127 21.19 3.65 9.36
C VAL A 127 20.00 4.36 10.02
N ARG A 128 19.91 5.69 9.93
CA ARG A 128 18.77 6.45 10.49
C ARG A 128 17.48 6.12 9.78
N ILE A 129 17.52 5.97 8.45
CA ILE A 129 16.37 5.51 7.67
C ILE A 129 15.96 4.11 8.13
N GLY A 130 16.90 3.17 8.20
CA GLY A 130 16.62 1.79 8.62
C GLY A 130 16.00 1.71 10.01
N VAL A 131 16.54 2.45 10.98
CA VAL A 131 16.00 2.52 12.35
C VAL A 131 14.61 3.14 12.37
N PHE A 132 14.37 4.23 11.62
CA PHE A 132 13.07 4.87 11.53
C PHE A 132 12.02 3.95 10.91
N VAL A 133 12.37 3.26 9.83
CA VAL A 133 11.51 2.27 9.17
C VAL A 133 11.19 1.11 10.11
N ALA A 134 12.20 0.56 10.78
CA ALA A 134 12.01 -0.51 11.76
C ALA A 134 11.10 -0.07 12.90
N ALA A 135 11.31 1.14 13.45
CA ALA A 135 10.48 1.70 14.51
C ALA A 135 9.02 1.88 14.04
N LEU A 136 8.79 2.38 12.83
CA LEU A 136 7.45 2.51 12.27
C LEU A 136 6.77 1.16 12.07
N LEU A 137 7.49 0.16 11.53
CA LEU A 137 6.96 -1.19 11.34
C LEU A 137 6.63 -1.85 12.68
N LEU A 138 7.51 -1.73 13.68
CA LEU A 138 7.28 -2.24 15.03
C LEU A 138 6.13 -1.51 15.72
N MET A 139 6.00 -0.19 15.55
CA MET A 139 4.92 0.59 16.14
C MET A 139 3.58 0.32 15.46
N GLY A 140 3.55 0.17 14.13
CA GLY A 140 2.36 -0.25 13.39
C GLY A 140 1.93 -1.68 13.75
N TRP A 141 2.89 -2.58 13.94
CA TRP A 141 2.63 -3.94 14.41
C TRP A 141 2.17 -3.96 15.86
N ALA A 142 2.79 -3.18 16.75
CA ALA A 142 2.37 -3.04 18.13
C ALA A 142 0.96 -2.44 18.22
N PHE A 143 0.59 -1.49 17.37
CA PHE A 143 -0.77 -0.95 17.28
C PHE A 143 -1.78 -2.00 16.79
N LYS A 144 -1.42 -2.82 15.79
CA LYS A 144 -2.27 -3.94 15.34
C LYS A 144 -2.39 -5.03 16.39
N ALA A 145 -1.29 -5.47 16.99
CA ALA A 145 -1.29 -6.39 18.12
C ALA A 145 -2.11 -5.81 19.28
N ALA A 146 -2.01 -4.50 19.51
CA ALA A 146 -2.78 -3.78 20.51
C ALA A 146 -4.30 -3.80 20.22
N ARG A 147 -4.69 -3.71 18.95
CA ARG A 147 -6.09 -3.76 18.57
C ARG A 147 -6.66 -5.19 18.56
N LEU A 148 -5.84 -6.17 18.19
CA LEU A 148 -6.21 -7.57 18.05
C LEU A 148 -6.34 -8.27 19.40
N HIS A 149 -5.46 -7.98 20.37
CA HIS A 149 -5.62 -8.54 21.72
C HIS A 149 -6.88 -8.00 22.44
N TRP A 150 -7.41 -6.85 21.99
CA TRP A 150 -8.64 -6.26 22.51
C TRP A 150 -9.93 -6.86 21.91
N HIS A 151 -9.86 -7.40 20.68
CA HIS A 151 -11.00 -8.01 19.96
C HIS A 151 -10.84 -9.53 19.75
N SER A 152 -10.20 -10.22 20.68
CA SER A 152 -10.07 -11.69 20.66
C SER A 152 -11.40 -12.45 20.77
N ALA A 153 -12.54 -11.75 20.94
CA ALA A 153 -13.88 -12.32 20.89
C ALA A 153 -14.57 -12.23 19.50
N ASP A 154 -14.09 -11.38 18.58
CA ASP A 154 -14.84 -10.99 17.37
C ASP A 154 -14.12 -11.31 16.05
N PHE A 155 -13.23 -12.30 16.01
CA PHE A 155 -12.67 -12.79 14.74
C PHE A 155 -13.44 -14.03 14.25
N PRO A 156 -14.63 -13.88 13.64
CA PRO A 156 -15.27 -15.01 12.98
C PRO A 156 -14.41 -15.44 11.79
N ALA A 157 -14.41 -16.75 11.56
CA ALA A 157 -13.76 -17.48 10.47
C ALA A 157 -14.28 -17.13 9.06
N GLN A 158 -14.55 -15.84 8.76
CA GLN A 158 -15.15 -15.35 7.52
C GLN A 158 -14.16 -14.70 6.54
N THR A 159 -12.85 -14.91 6.70
CA THR A 159 -11.85 -14.44 5.74
C THR A 159 -11.63 -15.41 4.58
N ARG A 160 -12.65 -16.19 4.18
CA ARG A 160 -12.64 -16.85 2.88
C ARG A 160 -13.14 -15.82 1.87
N PHE A 161 -12.19 -15.09 1.28
CA PHE A 161 -12.45 -14.20 0.15
C PHE A 161 -13.20 -14.99 -0.94
N VAL A 162 -14.42 -14.56 -1.25
CA VAL A 162 -15.13 -14.95 -2.46
C VAL A 162 -14.58 -14.04 -3.55
N PRO A 163 -13.89 -14.57 -4.59
CA PRO A 163 -13.44 -13.76 -5.70
C PRO A 163 -14.60 -12.98 -6.30
N ASN A 164 -14.35 -11.75 -6.72
CA ASN A 164 -15.26 -10.94 -7.52
C ASN A 164 -15.40 -11.52 -8.95
N SER A 165 -15.80 -12.79 -9.03
CA SER A 165 -16.20 -13.52 -10.22
C SER A 165 -17.63 -14.06 -10.06
N ALA A 166 -18.30 -13.75 -8.94
CA ALA A 166 -19.69 -14.12 -8.66
C ALA A 166 -20.65 -12.92 -8.67
N ALA A 167 -20.19 -11.74 -9.13
CA ALA A 167 -21.02 -10.55 -9.30
C ALA A 167 -21.53 -10.38 -10.75
N ASP A 168 -21.29 -11.36 -11.64
CA ASP A 168 -22.06 -11.48 -12.88
C ASP A 168 -23.14 -12.57 -12.74
N GLY A 169 -24.26 -12.36 -13.43
CA GLY A 169 -25.58 -12.79 -13.00
C GLY A 169 -25.81 -14.30 -12.87
N SER A 170 -26.37 -14.71 -11.74
CA SER A 170 -27.45 -15.70 -11.74
C SER A 170 -28.40 -15.44 -10.57
N SER A 171 -29.52 -14.84 -10.93
CA SER A 171 -30.88 -15.03 -10.40
C SER A 171 -31.06 -15.31 -8.91
N GLN A 172 -31.68 -14.32 -8.26
CA GLN A 172 -32.68 -14.60 -7.24
C GLN A 172 -33.71 -15.58 -7.77
N GLU A 173 -33.86 -16.75 -7.14
CA GLU A 173 -35.16 -17.41 -6.99
C GLU A 173 -35.24 -17.93 -5.54
N GLY A 174 -36.21 -17.40 -4.81
CA GLY A 174 -36.46 -17.70 -3.40
C GLY A 174 -37.12 -19.08 -3.22
N PRO A 175 -37.31 -19.50 -1.95
CA PRO A 175 -37.86 -20.80 -1.63
C PRO A 175 -39.39 -20.80 -1.83
N THR A 176 -39.89 -21.61 -2.75
CA THR A 176 -41.28 -22.06 -2.71
C THR A 176 -41.32 -23.40 -1.99
N GLU A 177 -41.76 -23.34 -0.74
CA GLU A 177 -42.41 -24.47 -0.07
C GLU A 177 -43.65 -24.91 -0.88
N ASP A 178 -44.02 -26.17 -0.64
CA ASP A 178 -45.36 -26.73 -0.75
C ASP A 178 -45.75 -27.63 -1.96
N LEU A 179 -45.71 -28.93 -1.63
CA LEU A 179 -46.85 -29.87 -1.64
C LEU A 179 -47.23 -30.63 -2.94
N GLU A 180 -47.20 -31.96 -2.76
CA GLU A 180 -48.15 -32.96 -3.27
C GLU A 180 -48.20 -33.26 -4.78
N HIS A 181 -47.48 -34.31 -5.20
CA HIS A 181 -48.13 -35.44 -5.90
C HIS A 181 -47.25 -36.71 -5.85
N SER A 182 -47.40 -37.51 -4.79
CA SER A 182 -46.96 -38.90 -4.77
C SER A 182 -48.14 -39.75 -4.30
N SER A 183 -48.99 -40.14 -5.24
CA SER A 183 -49.95 -41.23 -5.07
C SER A 183 -49.64 -42.30 -6.12
N SER A 184 -48.84 -43.26 -5.66
CA SER A 184 -48.89 -44.69 -5.92
C SER A 184 -49.93 -45.18 -6.94
N GLY A 185 -49.43 -45.85 -7.98
CA GLY A 185 -50.16 -46.88 -8.70
C GLY A 185 -50.33 -48.12 -7.82
N VAL A 186 -51.58 -48.54 -7.67
CA VAL A 186 -52.00 -49.90 -7.30
C VAL A 186 -53.09 -50.28 -8.30
N TRP A 187 -52.76 -51.19 -9.20
CA TRP A 187 -53.67 -52.14 -9.86
C TRP A 187 -52.86 -53.39 -10.19
#